data_AF-A0A1W6BAT7-F1
#
_entry.id   AF-A0A1W6BAT7-F1
#
_cell.length_a   1.000
_cell.length_b   1.000
_cell.length_c   1.000
_cell.angle_alpha   90.00
_cell.angle_beta   90.00
_cell.angle_gamma   90.00
#
_symmetry.space_group_name_H-M   'P 1'
#
loop_
_entity.id
_entity.type
_entity.pdbx_description
1 polymer ?
#
loop_
_entity_poly.entity_id
_entity_poly.type
_entity_poly.pdbx_seq_one_letter_code
_entity_poly.pdbx_strand_id
1 'polypeptide(L)'
;MVSVLLYLSNRGRYSKLISDFQKNHILPAPYLLHCNMGYLGSPLMTYFFIRLKEKKKIFFLAKDSQAYSFAVESENYDRINMLKPLYYTFLLGFLSCSLLMLIALFFKLKTLYLNYV
;
A
#
# COMPACT_ATOMS: atom_id res chain seq x y z
N MET A 1 6.59 12.37 -4.46
CA MET A 1 8.06 12.27 -4.63
C MET A 1 8.72 11.55 -3.45
N VAL A 2 8.41 11.92 -2.19
CA VAL A 2 8.94 11.26 -0.98
C VAL A 2 8.71 9.75 -0.95
N SER A 3 7.51 9.29 -1.30
CA SER A 3 7.17 7.86 -1.35
C SER A 3 8.01 7.06 -2.36
N VAL A 4 8.41 7.67 -3.48
CA VAL A 4 9.29 7.06 -4.49
C VAL A 4 10.70 6.88 -3.92
N LEU A 5 11.23 7.90 -3.25
CA LEU A 5 12.55 7.82 -2.61
C LEU A 5 12.58 6.75 -1.51
N LEU A 6 11.53 6.68 -0.69
CA LEU A 6 11.36 5.64 0.32
C LEU A 6 11.32 4.25 -0.29
N TYR A 7 10.62 4.08 -1.42
CA TYR A 7 10.62 2.82 -2.16
C TYR A 7 12.00 2.45 -2.68
N LEU A 8 12.71 3.36 -3.33
CA LEU A 8 14.04 3.09 -3.87
C LEU A 8 15.02 2.69 -2.76
N SER A 9 15.00 3.41 -1.64
CA SER A 9 15.83 3.13 -0.47
C SER A 9 15.50 1.77 0.17
N ASN A 10 14.23 1.34 0.16
CA ASN A 10 13.79 0.10 0.80
C ASN A 10 13.47 -1.04 -0.18
N ARG A 11 13.78 -0.90 -1.48
CA ARG A 11 13.39 -1.86 -2.53
C ARG A 11 13.88 -3.28 -2.24
N GLY A 12 15.10 -3.42 -1.72
CA GLY A 12 15.65 -4.71 -1.33
C GLY A 12 14.88 -5.36 -0.18
N ARG A 13 14.55 -4.58 0.87
CA ARG A 13 13.76 -5.06 2.02
C ARG A 13 12.33 -5.42 1.61
N TYR A 14 11.73 -4.61 0.75
CA TYR A 14 10.42 -4.87 0.16
C TYR A 14 10.39 -6.20 -0.60
N SER A 15 11.35 -6.42 -1.51
CA SER A 15 11.47 -7.66 -2.28
C SER A 15 11.67 -8.87 -1.35
N LYS A 16 12.53 -8.73 -0.34
CA LYS A 16 12.82 -9.80 0.63
C LYS A 16 11.60 -10.15 1.49
N LEU A 17 10.80 -9.15 1.89
CA LEU A 17 9.58 -9.38 2.65
C LEU A 17 8.53 -10.17 1.85
N ILE A 18 8.39 -9.87 0.55
CA ILE A 18 7.52 -10.62 -0.35
C ILE A 18 8.01 -12.04 -0.53
N SER A 19 9.30 -12.23 -0.81
CA SER A 19 9.85 -13.56 -1.03
C SER A 19 9.78 -14.41 0.24
N ASP A 20 10.06 -13.85 1.41
CA ASP A 20 9.96 -14.56 2.68
C ASP A 20 8.51 -14.98 2.99
N PHE A 21 7.53 -14.14 2.66
CA PHE A 21 6.11 -14.51 2.78
C PHE A 21 5.75 -15.66 1.82
N GLN A 22 6.18 -15.58 0.56
CA GLN A 22 5.86 -16.55 -0.47
C GLN A 22 6.51 -17.94 -0.28
N LYS A 23 7.55 -18.05 0.56
CA LYS A 23 8.15 -19.36 0.90
C LYS A 23 7.16 -20.30 1.59
N ASN A 24 6.33 -19.75 2.48
CA ASN A 24 5.45 -20.54 3.36
C ASN A 24 3.97 -20.24 3.16
N HIS A 25 3.63 -19.19 2.40
CA HIS A 25 2.25 -18.72 2.24
C HIS A 25 1.96 -18.29 0.81
N ILE A 26 0.71 -18.45 0.38
CA ILE A 26 0.24 -17.98 -0.92
C ILE A 26 -0.35 -16.58 -0.75
N LEU A 27 0.07 -15.64 -1.61
CA LEU A 27 -0.55 -14.31 -1.65
C LEU A 27 -1.99 -14.41 -2.16
N PRO A 28 -2.96 -13.72 -1.52
CA PRO A 28 -4.31 -13.65 -2.07
C PRO A 28 -4.33 -12.97 -3.44
N ALA A 29 -5.32 -13.33 -4.27
CA ALA A 29 -5.44 -12.91 -5.67
C ALA A 29 -5.13 -11.41 -5.97
N PRO A 30 -5.70 -10.42 -5.26
CA PRO A 30 -5.35 -9.02 -5.55
C PRO A 30 -3.88 -8.70 -5.29
N TYR A 31 -3.26 -9.34 -4.29
CA TYR A 31 -1.88 -9.08 -3.89
C TYR A 31 -0.85 -9.78 -4.79
N LEU A 32 -1.23 -10.87 -5.46
CA LEU A 32 -0.41 -11.48 -6.53
C LEU A 32 -0.18 -10.52 -7.70
N LEU A 33 -1.18 -9.68 -8.01
CA LEU A 33 -1.01 -8.65 -9.03
C LEU A 33 -0.06 -7.56 -8.53
N HIS A 34 -0.29 -7.06 -7.31
CA HIS A 34 0.46 -5.94 -6.76
C HIS A 34 1.93 -6.25 -6.46
N CYS A 35 2.29 -7.50 -6.12
CA CYS A 35 3.69 -7.84 -5.84
C CYS A 35 4.61 -7.63 -7.04
N ASN A 36 4.07 -7.72 -8.27
CA ASN A 36 4.82 -7.59 -9.52
C ASN A 36 4.84 -6.17 -10.11
N MET A 37 4.14 -5.20 -9.49
CA MET A 37 3.98 -3.84 -10.02
C MET A 37 5.08 -2.86 -9.59
N GLY A 38 6.14 -3.34 -8.91
CA GLY A 38 7.22 -2.49 -8.42
C GLY A 38 6.71 -1.38 -7.48
N TYR A 39 7.09 -0.12 -7.75
CA TYR A 39 6.70 1.02 -6.92
C TYR A 39 5.17 1.14 -6.78
N LEU A 40 4.40 0.98 -7.87
CA LEU A 40 2.95 1.17 -7.86
C LEU A 40 2.23 0.15 -6.97
N GLY A 41 2.77 -1.08 -6.89
CA GLY A 41 2.24 -2.12 -6.01
C GLY A 41 2.76 -2.03 -4.57
N SER A 42 3.90 -1.36 -4.36
CA SER A 42 4.56 -1.34 -3.05
C SER A 42 3.74 -0.75 -1.90
N PRO A 43 2.91 0.32 -2.06
CA PRO A 43 2.03 0.79 -0.99
C PRO A 43 0.95 -0.23 -0.62
N LEU A 44 0.37 -0.90 -1.62
CA LEU A 44 -0.71 -1.88 -1.43
C LEU A 44 -0.18 -3.15 -0.74
N MET A 45 1.00 -3.61 -1.15
CA MET A 45 1.70 -4.70 -0.49
C MET A 45 2.16 -4.31 0.92
N THR A 46 2.62 -3.09 1.12
CA THR A 46 2.96 -2.60 2.48
C THR A 46 1.72 -2.58 3.37
N TYR A 47 0.59 -2.10 2.86
CA TYR A 47 -0.68 -2.14 3.57
C TYR A 47 -1.11 -3.57 3.92
N PHE A 48 -0.96 -4.52 3.00
CA PHE A 48 -1.18 -5.94 3.25
C PHE A 48 -0.39 -6.43 4.46
N PHE A 49 0.93 -6.20 4.49
CA PHE A 49 1.77 -6.65 5.60
C PHE A 49 1.46 -5.92 6.92
N ILE A 50 1.09 -4.63 6.88
CA ILE A 50 0.61 -3.92 8.07
C ILE A 50 -0.65 -4.59 8.63
N ARG A 51 -1.62 -4.92 7.77
CA ARG A 51 -2.87 -5.59 8.19
C ARG A 51 -2.61 -6.99 8.73
N LEU A 52 -1.66 -7.70 8.14
CA LEU A 52 -1.22 -9.03 8.59
C LEU A 52 -0.64 -8.94 10.01
N LYS A 53 0.26 -7.96 10.23
CA LYS A 53 0.85 -7.65 11.54
C LYS A 53 -0.19 -7.29 12.60
N GLU A 54 -1.19 -6.52 12.21
CA GLU A 54 -2.27 -6.11 13.10
C GLU A 54 -3.37 -7.18 13.28
N LYS A 55 -3.19 -8.37 12.69
CA LYS A 55 -4.21 -9.43 12.67
C LYS A 55 -5.59 -8.95 12.21
N LYS A 56 -5.61 -7.95 11.32
CA LYS A 56 -6.84 -7.38 10.76
C LYS A 56 -7.30 -8.19 9.55
N LYS A 57 -8.61 -8.26 9.33
CA LYS A 57 -9.21 -8.96 8.18
C LYS A 57 -8.59 -8.46 6.87
N ILE A 58 -8.09 -9.36 6.04
CA ILE A 58 -7.60 -9.06 4.69
C ILE A 58 -8.58 -9.67 3.69
N PHE A 59 -8.89 -8.96 2.60
CA PHE A 59 -9.74 -9.52 1.56
C PHE A 59 -9.08 -10.75 0.93
N PHE A 60 -9.86 -11.81 0.72
CA PHE A 60 -9.39 -13.08 0.17
C PHE A 60 -8.37 -13.84 1.04
N LEU A 61 -8.26 -13.52 2.33
CA LEU A 61 -7.48 -14.29 3.31
C LEU A 61 -8.39 -14.70 4.48
N ALA A 62 -8.41 -16.00 4.79
CA ALA A 62 -9.18 -16.53 5.92
C ALA A 62 -8.60 -16.04 7.25
N LYS A 63 -9.45 -15.68 8.23
CA LYS A 63 -9.03 -15.09 9.51
C LYS A 63 -8.20 -16.03 10.38
N ASP A 64 -8.42 -17.32 10.23
CA ASP A 64 -7.76 -18.45 10.89
C ASP A 64 -6.52 -18.93 10.14
N SER A 65 -6.15 -18.27 9.04
CA SER A 65 -4.96 -18.61 8.28
C SER A 65 -3.69 -18.44 9.11
N GLN A 66 -2.80 -19.44 9.02
CA GLN A 66 -1.47 -19.38 9.60
C GLN A 66 -0.63 -18.22 9.04
N ALA A 67 -1.00 -17.62 7.90
CA ALA A 67 -0.30 -16.47 7.35
C ALA A 67 -0.22 -15.27 8.33
N TYR A 68 -1.16 -15.15 9.27
CA TYR A 68 -1.13 -14.10 10.28
C TYR A 68 0.03 -14.24 11.30
N SER A 69 0.66 -15.41 11.42
CA SER A 69 1.85 -15.59 12.26
C SER A 69 3.13 -15.05 11.61
N PHE A 70 3.15 -14.84 10.29
CA PHE A 70 4.33 -14.34 9.56
C PHE A 70 4.90 -13.04 10.14
N ALA A 71 4.03 -12.15 10.57
CA ALA A 71 4.41 -10.85 11.11
C ALA A 71 4.79 -10.88 12.61
N VAL A 72 4.71 -12.04 13.26
CA VAL A 72 5.12 -12.26 14.66
C VAL A 72 6.62 -12.56 14.76
N GLU A 73 7.26 -13.00 13.67
CA GLU A 73 8.72 -13.12 13.59
C GLU A 73 9.39 -11.74 13.71
N SER A 74 10.34 -11.59 14.64
CA SER A 74 10.96 -10.29 14.98
C SER A 74 11.56 -9.57 13.78
N GLU A 75 12.23 -10.28 12.88
CA GLU A 75 12.84 -9.70 11.68
C GLU A 75 11.78 -9.17 10.70
N ASN A 76 10.68 -9.89 10.51
CA ASN A 76 9.59 -9.44 9.62
C ASN A 76 8.82 -8.28 10.23
N TYR A 77 8.63 -8.28 11.55
CA TYR A 77 7.98 -7.19 12.28
C TYR A 77 8.70 -5.85 12.04
N ASP A 78 10.03 -5.84 12.14
CA ASP A 78 10.84 -4.64 11.94
C ASP A 78 10.85 -4.17 10.49
N ARG A 79 10.96 -5.10 9.53
CA ARG A 79 10.87 -4.78 8.10
C ARG A 79 9.53 -4.14 7.73
N ILE A 80 8.43 -4.63 8.31
CA ILE A 80 7.10 -4.04 8.09
C ILE A 80 7.05 -2.62 8.67
N ASN A 81 7.61 -2.39 9.86
CA ASN A 81 7.65 -1.05 10.45
C ASN A 81 8.48 -0.06 9.64
N MET A 82 9.60 -0.51 9.07
CA MET A 82 10.44 0.32 8.20
C MET A 82 9.74 0.69 6.88
N LEU A 83 8.80 -0.14 6.40
CA LEU A 83 8.02 0.14 5.20
C LEU A 83 6.78 1.00 5.47
N LYS A 84 6.29 1.11 6.72
CA LYS A 84 5.12 1.94 7.05
C LYS A 84 5.16 3.37 6.48
N PRO A 85 6.29 4.12 6.56
CA PRO A 85 6.37 5.46 6.00
C PRO A 85 6.06 5.50 4.50
N LEU A 86 6.43 4.46 3.75
CA LEU A 86 6.13 4.37 2.32
C LEU A 86 4.61 4.39 2.07
N TYR A 87 3.84 3.61 2.83
CA TYR A 87 2.38 3.58 2.70
C TYR A 87 1.76 4.93 3.06
N TYR A 88 2.11 5.51 4.21
CA TYR A 88 1.49 6.76 4.66
C TYR A 88 1.86 7.96 3.79
N THR A 89 3.10 8.04 3.31
CA THR A 89 3.51 9.12 2.39
C THR A 89 2.87 8.97 1.01
N PHE A 90 2.68 7.74 0.53
CA PHE A 90 1.93 7.49 -0.69
C PHE A 90 0.46 7.91 -0.53
N LEU A 91 -0.19 7.48 0.56
CA LEU A 91 -1.58 7.79 0.83
C LEU A 91 -1.82 9.30 0.97
N LEU A 92 -0.95 9.99 1.71
CA LEU A 92 -1.02 11.44 1.87
C LEU A 92 -0.90 12.16 0.52
N GLY A 93 0.06 11.74 -0.32
CA GLY A 93 0.24 12.31 -1.66
C GLY A 93 -0.92 12.01 -2.59
N PHE A 94 -1.51 10.82 -2.51
CA PHE A 94 -2.69 10.47 -3.29
C PHE A 94 -3.91 11.29 -2.88
N LEU A 95 -4.14 11.46 -1.57
CA LEU A 95 -5.23 12.26 -1.04
C LEU A 95 -5.09 13.74 -1.39
N SER A 96 -3.88 14.30 -1.28
CA SER A 96 -3.66 15.71 -1.63
C SER A 96 -3.90 15.98 -3.12
N CYS A 97 -3.39 15.13 -4.01
CA CYS A 97 -3.67 15.24 -5.45
C CYS A 97 -5.17 15.08 -5.77
N SER A 98 -5.85 14.14 -5.11
CA SER A 98 -7.29 13.94 -5.29
C SER A 98 -8.09 15.16 -4.86
N LEU A 99 -7.75 15.79 -3.74
CA LEU A 99 -8.39 17.02 -3.27
C LEU A 99 -8.19 18.18 -4.26
N LEU A 100 -6.96 18.36 -4.77
CA LEU A 100 -6.69 19.39 -5.77
C LEU A 100 -7.49 19.17 -7.07
N MET A 101 -7.61 17.91 -7.51
CA MET A 101 -8.42 17.55 -8.67
C MET A 101 -9.90 17.87 -8.44
N LEU A 102 -10.44 17.58 -7.25
CA LEU A 102 -11.82 17.92 -6.90
C LEU A 102 -12.06 19.44 -6.88
N ILE A 103 -11.13 20.20 -6.31
CA ILE A 103 -11.20 21.67 -6.32
C ILE A 103 -11.19 22.19 -7.75
N ALA A 104 -10.28 21.71 -8.61
CA ALA A 104 -10.21 22.11 -10.01
C ALA A 104 -11.51 21.76 -10.78
N LEU A 105 -12.08 20.58 -10.54
CA LEU A 105 -13.36 20.18 -11.12
C LEU A 105 -14.50 21.07 -10.63
N PHE A 106 -14.55 21.41 -9.34
CA PHE A 106 -15.55 22.31 -8.78
C PHE A 106 -15.48 23.70 -9.41
N PHE A 107 -14.28 24.27 -9.57
CA PHE A 107 -14.11 25.55 -10.27
C PHE A 107 -14.58 25.48 -11.71
N LYS A 108 -14.19 24.42 -12.45
CA LYS A 108 -14.60 24.24 -13.84
C LYS A 108 -16.12 24.11 -13.99
N LEU A 109 -16.77 23.37 -13.09
CA LEU A 109 -18.23 23.23 -13.05
C LEU A 109 -18.92 24.57 -12.73
N LYS A 110 -18.40 25.34 -11.77
CA LYS A 110 -18.92 26.66 -11.43
C LYS A 110 -18.83 27.63 -12.61
N THR A 111 -17.70 27.66 -13.32
CA THR A 111 -17.53 28.50 -14.52
C THR A 111 -18.47 28.08 -15.65
N LEU A 112 -18.65 26.78 -15.87
CA LEU A 112 -19.60 26.28 -16.88
C LEU A 112 -21.05 26.67 -16.54
N TYR A 113 -21.45 26.55 -15.27
CA TYR A 113 -22.77 26.97 -14.82
C TYR A 113 -23.01 28.47 -15.05
N LEU A 114 -22.04 29.32 -14.69
CA LEU A 114 -22.13 30.78 -14.89
C LEU A 114 -22.13 31.21 -16.36
N ASN A 115 -21.57 30.42 -17.28
CA ASN A 115 -21.62 30.72 -18.71
C ASN A 115 -22.93 30.29 -19.38
N TYR A 116 -23.74 29.47 -18.70
CA TYR A 116 -25.03 28.97 -19.19
C TYR A 116 -26.25 29.72 -18.63
N VAL A 117 -26.05 30.56 -17.60
CA VAL A 117 -27.06 31.46 -17.00
C VAL A 117 -26.78 32.88 -17.48
#